data_AF-A0A559QNA6-F1
#
_entry.id   AF-A0A559QNA6-F1
#
_cell.length_a   1.000
_cell.length_b   1.000
_cell.length_c   1.000
_cell.angle_alpha   90.00
_cell.angle_beta   90.00
_cell.angle_gamma   90.00
#
_symmetry.space_group_name_H-M   'P 1'
#
loop_
_entity.id
_entity.type
_entity.pdbx_description
1 polymer ?
#
loop_
_entity_poly.entity_id
_entity_poly.type
_entity_poly.pdbx_seq_one_letter_code
_entity_poly.pdbx_strand_id
1 'polypeptide(L)'
;MSEIDSGIAVEDTVFIIRFNNLKRDEIDFICQFLNSDQVSNRISNSRNYSVIPTQTLKTVRSLEVPIPDNKIIDLVKEMNKLESALKSEYEKSKEYKRALFNGDETVDLLETFEEALFMASSLETALKLKDDINYKVRTQYPFPLAFAYRHIYMEREYAGVYERQMKYGEQMLSFFAAVGVCLAVKYGAESHPEEVATLLNNYKAYIDKAISPGDLQESLQQSCKLLAGIHTVDMAQDFSRIWYKPGGKKESAFAKNSREKLVSQLNDFKHHRGPSNKHERKVFSKEQTEVLEAMLSHVEFCTKWDLMRIEEIDKGWRSDELEYSVSLLKGDHPAFEQMQFASSRNLSKDKLYIKCGDDFICLYPLISLLYNTNTRREEIFTIDKATKNSYVLKSFESGTSIENSELRSDFEYWKEHSTNESGL
;
A
#
# COMPACT_ATOMS: atom_id res chain seq x y z
N MET A 1 -6.77 36.35 -9.44
CA MET A 1 -6.23 37.32 -8.47
C MET A 1 -4.75 37.47 -8.74
N SER A 2 -4.29 38.65 -9.11
CA SER A 2 -2.87 38.96 -9.32
C SER A 2 -2.14 38.89 -7.99
N GLU A 3 -1.16 37.99 -7.87
CA GLU A 3 -0.23 37.98 -6.75
C GLU A 3 0.47 39.35 -6.67
N ILE A 4 0.45 39.94 -5.47
CA ILE A 4 1.18 41.16 -5.17
C ILE A 4 2.65 40.76 -5.15
N ASP A 5 3.39 41.14 -6.19
CA ASP A 5 4.86 41.14 -6.22
C ASP A 5 5.38 42.13 -5.17
N SER A 6 5.41 41.70 -3.90
CA SER A 6 6.10 42.44 -2.85
C SER A 6 7.59 42.22 -3.05
N GLY A 7 8.24 43.12 -3.79
CA GLY A 7 9.70 43.13 -3.90
C GLY A 7 10.33 43.22 -2.51
N ILE A 8 11.24 42.29 -2.19
CA ILE A 8 11.99 42.29 -0.93
C ILE A 8 13.28 43.09 -1.15
N ALA A 9 13.52 44.12 -0.34
CA ALA A 9 14.79 44.82 -0.31
C ALA A 9 15.84 43.94 0.41
N VAL A 10 17.00 43.75 -0.22
CA VAL A 10 18.09 42.93 0.31
C VAL A 10 19.38 43.75 0.29
N GLU A 11 20.20 43.63 1.33
CA GLU A 11 21.51 44.30 1.41
C GLU A 11 22.54 43.69 0.44
N ASP A 12 23.59 44.45 0.09
CA ASP A 12 24.68 44.04 -0.81
C ASP A 12 25.54 42.86 -0.28
N THR A 13 25.22 42.36 0.91
CA THR A 13 25.90 41.25 1.59
C THR A 13 25.34 39.88 1.24
N VAL A 14 24.24 39.81 0.47
CA VAL A 14 23.54 38.57 0.14
C VAL A 14 23.59 38.29 -1.37
N PHE A 15 23.83 37.05 -1.75
CA PHE A 15 23.66 36.61 -3.14
C PHE A 15 22.21 36.21 -3.40
N ILE A 16 21.61 36.81 -4.43
CA ILE A 16 20.26 36.46 -4.89
C ILE A 16 20.37 35.49 -6.05
N ILE A 17 19.79 34.29 -5.88
CA ILE A 17 19.65 33.30 -6.95
C ILE A 17 18.29 33.50 -7.61
N ARG A 18 18.28 33.71 -8.93
CA ARG A 18 17.06 33.88 -9.72
C ARG A 18 16.91 32.71 -10.68
N PHE A 19 15.74 32.10 -10.69
CA PHE A 19 15.41 30.98 -11.57
C PHE A 19 14.58 31.49 -12.74
N ASN A 20 15.04 31.24 -13.98
CA ASN A 20 14.35 31.74 -15.17
C ASN A 20 13.43 30.70 -15.81
N ASN A 21 13.71 29.40 -15.64
CA ASN A 21 13.06 28.31 -16.38
C ASN A 21 12.78 27.08 -15.50
N LEU A 22 12.50 27.26 -14.20
CA LEU A 22 12.18 26.16 -13.29
C LEU A 22 10.76 26.30 -12.76
N LYS A 23 10.08 25.18 -12.58
CA LYS A 23 8.80 25.09 -11.90
C LYS A 23 8.98 25.32 -10.40
N ARG A 24 7.90 25.73 -9.73
CA ARG A 24 7.89 25.98 -8.28
C ARG A 24 8.47 24.83 -7.46
N ASP A 25 8.11 23.60 -7.81
CA ASP A 25 8.55 22.42 -7.06
C ASP A 25 10.05 22.12 -7.24
N GLU A 26 10.60 22.41 -8.42
CA GLU A 26 12.04 22.31 -8.68
C GLU A 26 12.80 23.37 -7.88
N ILE A 27 12.23 24.58 -7.79
CA ILE A 27 12.77 25.67 -6.97
C ILE A 27 12.79 25.27 -5.49
N ASP A 28 11.68 24.72 -4.97
CA ASP A 28 11.58 24.28 -3.58
C ASP A 28 12.58 23.16 -3.26
N PHE A 29 12.76 22.20 -4.18
CA PHE A 29 13.80 21.16 -4.04
C PHE A 29 15.21 21.76 -4.01
N ILE A 30 15.53 22.69 -4.91
CA ILE A 30 16.83 23.35 -4.95
C ILE A 30 17.07 24.13 -3.66
N CYS A 31 16.06 24.84 -3.15
CA CYS A 31 16.13 25.55 -1.88
C CYS A 31 16.45 24.58 -0.72
N GLN A 32 15.80 23.41 -0.67
CA GLN A 32 16.10 22.39 0.33
C GLN A 32 17.52 21.83 0.18
N PHE A 33 17.97 21.56 -1.04
CA PHE A 33 19.35 21.14 -1.31
C PHE A 33 20.36 22.18 -0.83
N LEU A 34 20.14 23.46 -1.15
CA LEU A 34 21.02 24.56 -0.73
C LEU A 34 21.06 24.74 0.79
N ASN A 35 19.96 24.44 1.48
CA ASN A 35 19.86 24.47 2.94
C ASN A 35 20.36 23.18 3.62
N SER A 36 20.79 22.17 2.87
CA SER A 36 21.26 20.90 3.44
C SER A 36 22.64 21.03 4.09
N ASP A 37 22.90 20.16 5.08
CA ASP A 37 24.23 20.03 5.69
C ASP A 37 25.31 19.68 4.66
N GLN A 38 24.95 18.98 3.58
CA GLN A 38 25.88 18.64 2.51
C GLN A 38 26.41 19.88 1.80
N VAL A 39 25.54 20.82 1.46
CA VAL A 39 25.95 22.09 0.83
C VAL A 39 26.70 22.95 1.84
N SER A 40 26.21 23.04 3.08
CA SER A 40 26.90 23.75 4.16
C SER A 40 28.33 23.24 4.37
N ASN A 41 28.55 21.92 4.34
CA ASN A 41 29.86 21.28 4.46
C ASN A 41 30.75 21.51 3.22
N ARG A 42 30.19 21.45 2.01
CA ARG A 42 30.94 21.76 0.78
C ARG A 42 31.42 23.21 0.77
N ILE A 43 30.55 24.12 1.21
CA ILE A 43 30.81 25.55 1.31
C ILE A 43 31.78 25.86 2.47
N SER A 44 31.71 25.14 3.59
CA SER A 44 32.65 25.32 4.71
C SER A 44 34.05 24.79 4.40
N ASN A 45 34.16 23.67 3.69
CA ASN A 45 35.44 23.06 3.31
C ASN A 45 36.18 23.84 2.21
N SER A 46 35.46 24.69 1.47
CA SER A 46 36.04 25.59 0.47
C SER A 46 36.41 26.97 1.03
N ARG A 47 36.35 27.15 2.37
CA ARG A 47 36.81 28.36 3.05
C ARG A 47 38.34 28.33 3.22
N ASN A 48 39.00 29.41 2.78
CA ASN A 48 40.32 29.75 3.29
C ASN A 48 40.18 30.26 4.73
N TYR A 49 41.10 29.90 5.62
CA TYR A 49 41.17 30.19 7.06
C TYR A 49 40.99 31.68 7.45
N SER A 50 39.78 32.21 7.31
CA SER A 50 39.37 33.57 7.66
C SER A 50 38.56 33.56 8.96
N VAL A 51 38.81 34.56 9.82
CA VAL A 51 38.10 34.78 11.10
C VAL A 51 36.63 35.15 10.90
N ILE A 52 36.27 35.69 9.72
CA ILE A 52 34.88 35.95 9.31
C ILE A 52 34.61 35.18 8.01
N PRO A 53 33.69 34.21 8.00
CA PRO A 53 33.46 33.37 6.84
C PRO A 53 32.64 34.12 5.78
N THR A 54 33.29 34.83 4.87
CA THR A 54 32.65 35.41 3.67
C THR A 54 32.64 34.41 2.52
N GLN A 55 31.48 34.23 1.88
CA GLN A 55 31.35 33.41 0.68
C GLN A 55 31.66 34.24 -0.57
N THR A 56 32.44 33.68 -1.50
CA THR A 56 32.74 34.36 -2.76
C THR A 56 31.74 33.94 -3.84
N LEU A 57 31.45 34.85 -4.76
CA LEU A 57 30.59 34.54 -5.93
C LEU A 57 31.14 33.36 -6.74
N LYS A 58 32.48 33.18 -6.76
CA LYS A 58 33.13 32.06 -7.43
C LYS A 58 32.75 30.73 -6.80
N THR A 59 32.78 30.63 -5.46
CA THR A 59 32.39 29.44 -4.71
C THR A 59 30.92 29.07 -4.95
N VAL A 60 30.03 30.07 -4.92
CA VAL A 60 28.59 29.88 -5.17
C VAL A 60 28.34 29.40 -6.60
N ARG A 61 29.02 29.98 -7.60
CA ARG A 61 28.89 29.57 -9.01
C ARG A 61 29.45 28.18 -9.30
N SER A 62 30.43 27.71 -8.54
CA SER A 62 30.99 26.36 -8.69
C SER A 62 30.17 25.27 -8.01
N LEU A 63 29.10 25.63 -7.30
CA LEU A 63 28.25 24.65 -6.62
C LEU A 63 27.43 23.88 -7.66
N GLU A 64 27.70 22.59 -7.79
CA GLU A 64 26.88 21.69 -8.59
C GLU A 64 25.55 21.44 -7.87
N VAL A 65 24.47 21.91 -8.48
CA VAL A 65 23.09 21.73 -7.98
C VAL A 65 22.45 20.57 -8.75
N PRO A 66 21.94 19.54 -8.06
CA PRO A 66 21.22 18.45 -8.71
C PRO A 66 19.91 18.95 -9.31
N ILE A 67 19.63 18.56 -10.55
CA ILE A 67 18.33 18.75 -11.20
C ILE A 67 17.55 17.45 -10.99
N PRO A 68 16.55 17.42 -10.10
CA PRO A 68 15.78 16.20 -9.83
C PRO A 68 14.85 15.87 -10.99
N ASP A 69 14.49 14.59 -11.14
CA ASP A 69 13.33 14.21 -11.95
C ASP A 69 12.03 14.42 -11.15
N ASN A 70 10.88 14.35 -11.83
CA ASN A 70 9.57 14.53 -11.16
C ASN A 70 9.35 13.50 -10.04
N LYS A 71 9.89 12.28 -10.17
CA LYS A 71 9.72 11.23 -9.16
C LYS A 71 10.42 11.59 -7.86
N ILE A 72 11.64 12.13 -7.93
CA ILE A 72 12.37 12.61 -6.76
C ILE A 72 11.65 13.79 -6.13
N ILE A 73 11.13 14.72 -6.94
CA ILE A 73 10.35 15.86 -6.46
C ILE A 73 9.12 15.38 -5.66
N ASP A 74 8.37 14.43 -6.19
CA ASP A 74 7.15 13.92 -5.54
C ASP A 74 7.48 13.18 -4.23
N LEU A 75 8.54 12.37 -4.21
CA LEU A 75 9.03 11.74 -2.97
C LEU A 75 9.44 12.78 -1.92
N VAL A 76 10.14 13.84 -2.33
CA VAL A 76 10.54 14.92 -1.41
C VAL A 76 9.32 15.68 -0.89
N LYS A 77 8.29 15.91 -1.71
CA LYS A 77 7.02 16.50 -1.24
C LYS A 77 6.33 15.62 -0.20
N GLU A 78 6.25 14.31 -0.44
CA GLU A 78 5.68 13.37 0.53
C GLU A 78 6.48 13.36 1.83
N MET A 79 7.81 13.33 1.75
CA MET A 79 8.69 13.42 2.91
C MET A 79 8.48 14.72 3.69
N ASN A 80 8.35 15.87 3.02
CA ASN A 80 8.11 17.16 3.66
C ASN A 80 6.74 17.22 4.36
N LYS A 81 5.70 16.61 3.77
CA LYS A 81 4.39 16.48 4.41
C LYS A 81 4.49 15.65 5.69
N LEU A 82 5.20 14.51 5.64
CA LEU A 82 5.43 13.66 6.81
C LEU A 82 6.26 14.36 7.88
N GLU A 83 7.33 15.07 7.50
CA GLU A 83 8.15 15.85 8.43
C GLU A 83 7.33 16.96 9.09
N SER A 84 6.51 17.68 8.32
CA SER A 84 5.64 18.73 8.85
C SER A 84 4.61 18.17 9.84
N ALA A 85 4.03 17.00 9.54
CA ALA A 85 3.12 16.31 10.46
C ALA A 85 3.82 15.90 11.76
N LEU A 86 5.00 15.27 11.66
CA LEU A 86 5.79 14.89 12.84
C LEU A 86 6.23 16.11 13.66
N LYS A 87 6.62 17.21 13.01
CA LYS A 87 6.99 18.46 13.68
C LYS A 87 5.80 19.10 14.39
N SER A 88 4.61 19.06 13.76
CA SER A 88 3.36 19.50 14.38
C SER A 88 3.07 18.70 15.66
N GLU A 89 3.16 17.37 15.59
CA GLU A 89 2.96 16.51 16.77
C GLU A 89 4.02 16.75 17.86
N TYR A 90 5.27 16.98 17.46
CA TYR A 90 6.34 17.36 18.40
C TYR A 90 6.08 18.71 19.08
N GLU A 91 5.69 19.75 18.33
CA GLU A 91 5.40 21.06 18.91
C GLU A 91 4.16 21.02 19.81
N LYS A 92 3.11 20.25 19.46
CA LYS A 92 1.97 19.98 20.37
C LYS A 92 2.43 19.35 21.68
N SER A 93 3.26 18.31 21.62
CA SER A 93 3.83 17.67 22.82
C SER A 93 4.62 18.66 23.69
N LYS A 94 5.36 19.57 23.06
CA LYS A 94 6.11 20.63 23.75
C LYS A 94 5.22 21.72 24.33
N GLU A 95 4.13 22.05 23.66
CA GLU A 95 3.09 22.97 24.16
C GLU A 95 2.41 22.40 25.39
N TYR A 96 2.00 21.13 25.37
CA TYR A 96 1.47 20.44 26.55
C TYR A 96 2.45 20.46 27.72
N LYS A 97 3.74 20.22 27.44
CA LYS A 97 4.80 20.33 28.46
C LYS A 97 4.94 21.76 29.01
N ARG A 98 4.75 22.79 28.19
CA ARG A 98 4.83 24.21 28.63
C ARG A 98 3.61 24.62 29.44
N ALA A 99 2.41 24.22 29.02
CA ALA A 99 1.16 24.47 29.75
C ALA A 99 1.24 23.98 31.20
N LEU A 100 1.92 22.85 31.42
CA LEU A 100 2.21 22.25 32.72
C LEU A 100 2.94 23.19 33.71
N PHE A 101 3.73 24.14 33.21
CA PHE A 101 4.50 25.08 34.04
C PHE A 101 3.92 26.50 34.06
N ASN A 102 2.84 26.76 33.31
CA ASN A 102 2.25 28.09 33.17
C ASN A 102 1.11 28.39 34.17
N GLY A 103 0.66 27.42 34.96
CA GLY A 103 -0.16 27.67 36.16
C GLY A 103 -1.65 27.95 35.93
N ASP A 104 -2.21 27.62 34.76
CA ASP A 104 -3.66 27.72 34.51
C ASP A 104 -4.45 26.50 35.05
N GLU A 105 -5.77 26.63 35.14
CA GLU A 105 -6.70 25.85 35.97
C GLU A 105 -6.50 24.32 35.98
N THR A 106 -6.41 23.77 37.20
CA THR A 106 -5.93 22.42 37.53
C THR A 106 -6.81 21.24 37.10
N VAL A 107 -7.98 21.47 36.49
CA VAL A 107 -8.94 20.40 36.17
C VAL A 107 -8.76 19.87 34.73
N ASP A 108 -8.34 20.72 33.79
CA ASP A 108 -8.15 20.36 32.37
C ASP A 108 -6.72 19.85 32.07
N LEU A 109 -5.76 20.17 32.96
CA LEU A 109 -4.34 19.84 32.78
C LEU A 109 -4.02 18.34 32.91
N LEU A 110 -4.75 17.60 33.74
CA LEU A 110 -4.50 16.16 33.94
C LEU A 110 -4.95 15.34 32.74
N GLU A 111 -6.17 15.56 32.23
CA GLU A 111 -6.67 14.89 31.03
C GLU A 111 -5.80 15.24 29.81
N THR A 112 -5.50 16.53 29.62
CA THR A 112 -4.60 17.00 28.56
C THR A 112 -3.21 16.36 28.65
N PHE A 113 -2.68 16.15 29.86
CA PHE A 113 -1.38 15.52 30.06
C PHE A 113 -1.41 14.01 29.84
N GLU A 114 -2.46 13.31 30.28
CA GLU A 114 -2.65 11.89 30.01
C GLU A 114 -2.77 11.63 28.51
N GLU A 115 -3.50 12.48 27.78
CA GLU A 115 -3.57 12.44 26.32
C GLU A 115 -2.21 12.70 25.67
N ALA A 116 -1.48 13.73 26.11
CA ALA A 116 -0.15 14.04 25.59
C ALA A 116 0.86 12.91 25.84
N LEU A 117 0.84 12.32 27.04
CA LEU A 117 1.70 11.20 27.41
C LEU A 117 1.34 9.95 26.62
N PHE A 118 0.04 9.67 26.46
CA PHE A 118 -0.46 8.58 25.65
C PHE A 118 -0.02 8.73 24.18
N MET A 119 -0.16 9.92 23.59
CA MET A 119 0.30 10.21 22.23
C MET A 119 1.80 10.04 22.08
N ALA A 120 2.59 10.61 23.01
CA ALA A 120 4.05 10.50 22.99
C ALA A 120 4.53 9.05 23.14
N SER A 121 3.92 8.28 24.06
CA SER A 121 4.21 6.86 24.25
C SER A 121 3.78 6.00 23.05
N SER A 122 2.65 6.32 22.43
CA SER A 122 2.19 5.68 21.20
C SER A 122 3.16 5.94 20.05
N LEU A 123 3.61 7.19 19.89
CA LEU A 123 4.60 7.57 18.88
C LEU A 123 5.95 6.87 19.13
N GLU A 124 6.43 6.87 20.38
CA GLU A 124 7.67 6.17 20.75
C GLU A 124 7.58 4.68 20.44
N THR A 125 6.46 4.04 20.78
CA THR A 125 6.21 2.63 20.51
C THR A 125 6.17 2.36 19.01
N ALA A 126 5.45 3.17 18.24
CA ALA A 126 5.40 3.08 16.79
C ALA A 126 6.80 3.23 16.17
N LEU A 127 7.62 4.15 16.67
CA LEU A 127 9.00 4.35 16.21
C LEU A 127 9.93 3.19 16.57
N LYS A 128 9.76 2.58 17.75
CA LYS A 128 10.52 1.40 18.18
C LYS A 128 10.17 0.15 17.39
N LEU A 129 8.90 -0.01 17.04
CA LEU A 129 8.37 -1.16 16.31
C LEU A 129 8.31 -0.93 14.80
N LYS A 130 8.78 0.22 14.30
CA LYS A 130 8.67 0.58 12.88
C LYS A 130 9.32 -0.44 11.94
N ASP A 131 10.32 -1.18 12.40
CA ASP A 131 11.05 -2.17 11.60
C ASP A 131 10.53 -3.62 11.86
N ASP A 132 9.60 -3.81 12.80
CA ASP A 132 8.98 -5.10 13.07
C ASP A 132 7.86 -5.38 12.07
N ILE A 133 8.04 -6.44 11.26
CA ILE A 133 7.06 -6.86 10.26
C ILE A 133 5.70 -7.19 10.89
N ASN A 134 5.67 -7.72 12.11
CA ASN A 134 4.43 -8.03 12.81
C ASN A 134 3.63 -6.77 13.11
N TYR A 135 4.33 -5.74 13.58
CA TYR A 135 3.72 -4.45 13.84
C TYR A 135 3.21 -3.81 12.54
N LYS A 136 4.02 -3.81 11.48
CA LYS A 136 3.62 -3.29 10.16
C LYS A 136 2.39 -4.00 9.62
N VAL A 137 2.36 -5.33 9.61
CA VAL A 137 1.21 -6.09 9.09
C VAL A 137 -0.05 -5.78 9.87
N ARG A 138 0.02 -5.74 11.20
CA ARG A 138 -1.15 -5.50 12.05
C ARG A 138 -1.72 -4.08 11.95
N THR A 139 -0.93 -3.11 11.53
CA THR A 139 -1.31 -1.69 11.54
C THR A 139 -1.41 -1.05 10.16
N GLN A 140 -0.70 -1.58 9.16
CA GLN A 140 -0.52 -0.90 7.88
C GLN A 140 -0.97 -1.72 6.67
N TYR A 141 -1.00 -3.06 6.76
CA TYR A 141 -1.35 -3.89 5.61
C TYR A 141 -2.87 -3.89 5.38
N PRO A 142 -3.33 -4.19 4.15
CA PRO A 142 -4.76 -4.35 3.86
C PRO A 142 -5.39 -5.41 4.77
N PHE A 143 -6.61 -5.14 5.25
CA PHE A 143 -7.32 -5.99 6.20
C PHE A 143 -7.37 -7.48 5.82
N PRO A 144 -7.62 -7.88 4.55
CA PRO A 144 -7.60 -9.29 4.14
C PRO A 144 -6.29 -10.02 4.49
N LEU A 145 -5.15 -9.32 4.44
CA LEU A 145 -3.84 -9.87 4.78
C LEU A 145 -3.57 -9.75 6.28
N ALA A 146 -3.86 -8.60 6.88
CA ALA A 146 -3.55 -8.34 8.27
C ALA A 146 -4.37 -9.21 9.24
N PHE A 147 -5.67 -9.34 8.99
CA PHE A 147 -6.57 -10.15 9.80
C PHE A 147 -6.20 -11.64 9.77
N ALA A 148 -5.94 -12.16 8.57
CA ALA A 148 -5.52 -13.55 8.39
C ALA A 148 -4.18 -13.86 9.08
N TYR A 149 -3.22 -12.92 9.02
CA TYR A 149 -1.91 -13.07 9.66
C TYR A 149 -2.01 -13.17 11.18
N ARG A 150 -2.90 -12.37 11.79
CA ARG A 150 -3.15 -12.37 13.24
C ARG A 150 -3.50 -13.76 13.77
N HIS A 151 -4.21 -14.58 12.98
CA HIS A 151 -4.60 -15.93 13.41
C HIS A 151 -3.43 -16.89 13.60
N ILE A 152 -2.27 -16.65 12.97
CA ILE A 152 -1.07 -17.47 13.19
C ILE A 152 -0.64 -17.38 14.66
N TYR A 153 -0.73 -16.20 15.27
CA TYR A 153 -0.31 -15.94 16.65
C TYR A 153 -1.34 -16.33 17.71
N MET A 154 -2.56 -16.64 17.31
CA MET A 154 -3.59 -17.14 18.24
C MET A 154 -3.40 -18.62 18.56
N GLU A 155 -2.73 -19.37 17.67
CA GLU A 155 -2.48 -20.79 17.85
C GLU A 155 -1.29 -21.03 18.79
N ARG A 156 -1.46 -21.94 19.76
CA ARG A 156 -0.40 -22.31 20.71
C ARG A 156 0.35 -23.58 20.34
N GLU A 157 -0.27 -24.43 19.53
CA GLU A 157 0.32 -25.69 19.10
C GLU A 157 0.98 -25.55 17.73
N TYR A 158 2.19 -26.07 17.56
CA TYR A 158 2.91 -26.02 16.29
C TYR A 158 2.13 -26.62 15.11
N ALA A 159 1.23 -27.57 15.36
CA ALA A 159 0.34 -28.10 14.33
C ALA A 159 -0.63 -27.04 13.81
N GLY A 160 -1.32 -26.35 14.71
CA GLY A 160 -2.22 -25.26 14.39
C GLY A 160 -1.49 -24.07 13.76
N VAL A 161 -0.32 -23.70 14.30
CA VAL A 161 0.53 -22.64 13.73
C VAL A 161 0.88 -22.96 12.27
N TYR A 162 1.40 -24.16 12.00
CA TYR A 162 1.77 -24.56 10.65
C TYR A 162 0.57 -24.56 9.69
N GLU A 163 -0.59 -25.08 10.13
CA GLU A 163 -1.82 -25.04 9.34
C GLU A 163 -2.26 -23.60 9.03
N ARG A 164 -2.22 -22.70 10.01
CA ARG A 164 -2.54 -21.27 9.80
C ARG A 164 -1.57 -20.59 8.86
N GLN A 165 -0.27 -20.90 8.94
CA GLN A 165 0.73 -20.38 8.02
C GLN A 165 0.50 -20.83 6.58
N MET A 166 0.09 -22.10 6.38
CA MET A 166 -0.30 -22.60 5.06
C MET A 166 -1.53 -21.85 4.54
N LYS A 167 -2.61 -21.75 5.33
CA LYS A 167 -3.82 -21.00 4.95
C LYS A 167 -3.51 -19.55 4.62
N TYR A 168 -2.67 -18.91 5.43
CA TYR A 168 -2.23 -17.54 5.21
C TYR A 168 -1.47 -17.36 3.89
N GLY A 169 -0.53 -18.26 3.59
CA GLY A 169 0.21 -18.20 2.33
C GLY A 169 -0.68 -18.37 1.10
N GLU A 170 -1.67 -19.27 1.17
CA GLU A 170 -2.68 -19.41 0.10
C GLU A 170 -3.53 -18.14 -0.05
N GLN A 171 -3.97 -17.54 1.05
CA GLN A 171 -4.74 -16.28 1.05
C GLN A 171 -3.92 -15.12 0.49
N MET A 172 -2.65 -15.01 0.87
CA MET A 172 -1.74 -13.99 0.33
C MET A 172 -1.60 -14.13 -1.19
N LEU A 173 -1.38 -15.35 -1.70
CA LEU A 173 -1.33 -15.60 -3.14
C LEU A 173 -2.65 -15.27 -3.83
N SER A 174 -3.79 -15.65 -3.23
CA SER A 174 -5.11 -15.39 -3.79
C SER A 174 -5.42 -13.89 -3.87
N PHE A 175 -5.13 -13.15 -2.80
CA PHE A 175 -5.30 -11.71 -2.74
C PHE A 175 -4.46 -11.01 -3.82
N PHE A 176 -3.16 -11.28 -3.88
CA PHE A 176 -2.30 -10.64 -4.87
C PHE A 176 -2.60 -11.09 -6.30
N ALA A 177 -2.97 -12.35 -6.54
CA ALA A 177 -3.40 -12.79 -7.87
C ALA A 177 -4.64 -12.01 -8.33
N ALA A 178 -5.67 -11.92 -7.49
CA ALA A 178 -6.90 -11.20 -7.81
C ALA A 178 -6.65 -9.69 -8.04
N VAL A 179 -5.90 -9.04 -7.14
CA VAL A 179 -5.55 -7.63 -7.32
C VAL A 179 -4.70 -7.42 -8.57
N GLY A 180 -3.73 -8.30 -8.83
CA GLY A 180 -2.89 -8.26 -10.03
C GLY A 180 -3.72 -8.31 -11.31
N VAL A 181 -4.73 -9.19 -11.37
CA VAL A 181 -5.64 -9.27 -12.52
C VAL A 181 -6.46 -7.99 -12.66
N CYS A 182 -7.03 -7.44 -11.58
CA CYS A 182 -7.76 -6.17 -11.62
C CYS A 182 -6.88 -5.02 -12.14
N LEU A 183 -5.62 -4.94 -11.73
CA LEU A 183 -4.67 -3.93 -12.19
C LEU A 183 -4.27 -4.13 -13.64
N ALA A 184 -4.00 -5.37 -14.04
CA ALA A 184 -3.66 -5.70 -15.42
C ALA A 184 -4.82 -5.36 -16.36
N VAL A 185 -6.07 -5.57 -15.95
CA VAL A 185 -7.24 -5.09 -16.70
C VAL A 185 -7.27 -3.57 -16.73
N LYS A 186 -7.20 -2.90 -15.57
CA LYS A 186 -7.37 -1.43 -15.49
C LYS A 186 -6.34 -0.67 -16.32
N TYR A 187 -5.07 -1.06 -16.25
CA TYR A 187 -3.98 -0.34 -16.91
C TYR A 187 -3.57 -0.96 -18.24
N GLY A 188 -3.86 -2.25 -18.44
CA GLY A 188 -3.43 -3.00 -19.61
C GLY A 188 -4.48 -3.10 -20.72
N ALA A 189 -5.77 -2.91 -20.44
CA ALA A 189 -6.83 -3.13 -21.44
C ALA A 189 -6.65 -2.26 -22.69
N GLU A 190 -6.24 -1.00 -22.52
CA GLU A 190 -6.03 -0.08 -23.66
C GLU A 190 -4.72 -0.38 -24.41
N SER A 191 -3.65 -0.72 -23.70
CA SER A 191 -2.31 -0.83 -24.29
C SER A 191 -1.95 -2.23 -24.78
N HIS A 192 -2.51 -3.27 -24.14
CA HIS A 192 -2.17 -4.69 -24.35
C HIS A 192 -3.44 -5.58 -24.31
N PRO A 193 -4.50 -5.28 -25.09
CA PRO A 193 -5.81 -5.94 -24.98
C PRO A 193 -5.75 -7.47 -25.16
N GLU A 194 -4.93 -7.97 -26.09
CA GLU A 194 -4.77 -9.41 -26.33
C GLU A 194 -4.13 -10.16 -25.15
N GLU A 195 -3.15 -9.53 -24.48
CA GLU A 195 -2.50 -10.09 -23.29
C GLU A 195 -3.47 -10.10 -22.10
N VAL A 196 -4.28 -9.04 -21.94
CA VAL A 196 -5.35 -8.98 -20.93
C VAL A 196 -6.41 -10.06 -21.18
N ALA A 197 -6.86 -10.21 -22.43
CA ALA A 197 -7.82 -11.25 -22.79
C ALA A 197 -7.27 -12.66 -22.51
N THR A 198 -5.99 -12.89 -22.80
CA THR A 198 -5.30 -14.15 -22.49
C THR A 198 -5.24 -14.41 -20.98
N LEU A 199 -4.86 -13.40 -20.19
CA LEU A 199 -4.85 -13.47 -18.72
C LEU A 199 -6.23 -13.84 -18.17
N LEU A 200 -7.29 -13.15 -18.64
CA LEU A 200 -8.67 -13.40 -18.18
C LEU A 200 -9.19 -14.79 -18.59
N ASN A 201 -8.84 -15.26 -19.79
CA ASN A 201 -9.18 -16.60 -20.24
C ASN A 201 -8.48 -17.69 -19.42
N ASN A 202 -7.19 -17.50 -19.11
CA ASN A 202 -6.45 -18.40 -18.24
C ASN A 202 -7.03 -18.40 -16.83
N TYR A 203 -7.28 -17.22 -16.25
CA TYR A 203 -7.87 -17.08 -14.93
C TYR A 203 -9.24 -17.77 -14.83
N LYS A 204 -10.10 -17.58 -15.84
CA LYS A 204 -11.38 -18.30 -15.95
C LYS A 204 -11.18 -19.82 -16.01
N ALA A 205 -10.25 -20.31 -16.83
CA ALA A 205 -9.97 -21.74 -16.92
C ALA A 205 -9.49 -22.32 -15.57
N TYR A 206 -8.78 -21.53 -14.76
CA TYR A 206 -8.41 -21.93 -13.40
C TYR A 206 -9.62 -21.99 -12.45
N ILE A 207 -10.53 -21.00 -12.52
CA ILE A 207 -11.80 -21.05 -11.77
C ILE A 207 -12.60 -22.29 -12.15
N ASP A 208 -12.72 -22.59 -13.45
CA ASP A 208 -13.55 -23.70 -13.95
C ASP A 208 -13.06 -25.08 -13.46
N LYS A 209 -11.74 -25.24 -13.19
CA LYS A 209 -11.15 -26.49 -12.67
C LYS A 209 -10.92 -26.52 -11.15
N ALA A 210 -11.36 -25.49 -10.43
CA ALA A 210 -10.95 -25.14 -9.07
C ALA A 210 -9.48 -24.70 -8.95
N ILE A 211 -9.29 -23.49 -8.42
CA ILE A 211 -8.00 -22.82 -8.39
C ILE A 211 -7.04 -23.54 -7.45
N SER A 212 -5.86 -23.89 -7.96
CA SER A 212 -4.75 -24.41 -7.16
C SER A 212 -3.75 -23.30 -6.76
N PRO A 213 -2.86 -23.54 -5.78
CA PRO A 213 -1.81 -22.58 -5.44
C PRO A 213 -0.88 -22.27 -6.62
N GLY A 214 -0.64 -23.24 -7.51
CA GLY A 214 0.11 -23.03 -8.74
C GLY A 214 -0.60 -22.12 -9.73
N ASP A 215 -1.92 -22.25 -9.85
CA ASP A 215 -2.73 -21.38 -10.73
C ASP A 215 -2.75 -19.92 -10.21
N LEU A 216 -2.82 -19.73 -8.89
CA LEU A 216 -2.69 -18.40 -8.26
C LEU A 216 -1.33 -17.78 -8.53
N GLN A 217 -0.26 -18.56 -8.36
CA GLN A 217 1.10 -18.14 -8.65
C GLN A 217 1.25 -17.74 -10.12
N GLU A 218 0.73 -18.55 -11.04
CA GLU A 218 0.80 -18.29 -12.48
C GLU A 218 0.01 -17.03 -12.86
N SER A 219 -1.20 -16.86 -12.33
CA SER A 219 -2.03 -15.67 -12.55
C SER A 219 -1.35 -14.38 -12.06
N LEU A 220 -0.73 -14.45 -10.88
CA LEU A 220 0.06 -13.34 -10.32
C LEU A 220 1.28 -13.03 -11.19
N GLN A 221 2.00 -14.06 -11.66
CA GLN A 221 3.13 -13.88 -12.57
C GLN A 221 2.71 -13.23 -13.90
N GLN A 222 1.65 -13.73 -14.53
CA GLN A 222 1.13 -13.19 -15.78
C GLN A 222 0.70 -11.72 -15.62
N SER A 223 0.01 -11.40 -14.53
CA SER A 223 -0.38 -10.02 -14.18
C SER A 223 0.85 -9.12 -14.00
N CYS A 224 1.85 -9.55 -13.21
CA CYS A 224 3.08 -8.80 -13.01
C CYS A 224 3.87 -8.59 -14.31
N LYS A 225 3.85 -9.56 -15.23
CA LYS A 225 4.53 -9.45 -16.52
C LYS A 225 3.90 -8.35 -17.37
N LEU A 226 2.57 -8.32 -17.43
CA LEU A 226 1.82 -7.30 -18.15
C LEU A 226 2.09 -5.91 -17.54
N LEU A 227 1.95 -5.79 -16.22
CA LEU A 227 2.17 -4.54 -15.49
C LEU A 227 3.62 -4.02 -15.60
N ALA A 228 4.60 -4.91 -15.77
CA ALA A 228 5.99 -4.50 -15.98
C ALA A 228 6.18 -3.67 -17.25
N GLY A 229 5.35 -3.90 -18.29
CA GLY A 229 5.34 -3.12 -19.53
C GLY A 229 4.72 -1.73 -19.39
N ILE A 230 4.05 -1.43 -18.27
CA ILE A 230 3.31 -0.17 -18.05
C ILE A 230 4.18 0.78 -17.24
N HIS A 231 4.99 1.60 -17.92
CA HIS A 231 5.99 2.46 -17.26
C HIS A 231 5.45 3.81 -16.75
N THR A 232 4.25 4.19 -17.16
CA THR A 232 3.63 5.49 -16.84
C THR A 232 2.94 5.52 -15.48
N VAL A 233 2.61 4.36 -14.92
CA VAL A 233 1.86 4.23 -13.66
C VAL A 233 2.75 3.62 -12.59
N ASP A 234 3.06 4.40 -11.54
CA ASP A 234 3.94 3.94 -10.46
C ASP A 234 3.39 2.71 -9.74
N MET A 235 2.07 2.64 -9.59
CA MET A 235 1.40 1.49 -9.00
C MET A 235 1.62 0.19 -9.81
N ALA A 236 1.54 0.25 -11.14
CA ALA A 236 1.82 -0.91 -11.99
C ALA A 236 3.28 -1.36 -11.85
N GLN A 237 4.20 -0.40 -11.79
CA GLN A 237 5.62 -0.69 -11.59
C GLN A 237 5.91 -1.27 -10.21
N ASP A 238 5.38 -0.70 -9.13
CA ASP A 238 5.52 -1.24 -7.77
C ASP A 238 4.91 -2.64 -7.64
N PHE A 239 3.74 -2.87 -8.25
CA PHE A 239 3.13 -4.20 -8.25
C PHE A 239 3.94 -5.24 -9.05
N SER A 240 4.47 -4.86 -10.22
CA SER A 240 5.31 -5.77 -11.03
C SER A 240 6.57 -6.23 -10.30
N ARG A 241 7.05 -5.43 -9.32
CA ARG A 241 8.22 -5.76 -8.49
C ARG A 241 7.99 -6.90 -7.51
N ILE A 242 6.72 -7.29 -7.28
CA ILE A 242 6.40 -8.55 -6.62
C ILE A 242 7.11 -9.69 -7.34
N TRP A 243 7.12 -9.69 -8.68
CA TRP A 243 7.69 -10.81 -9.44
C TRP A 243 9.10 -10.54 -9.98
N TYR A 244 9.37 -9.30 -10.40
CA TYR A 244 10.60 -8.94 -11.10
C TYR A 244 11.44 -7.94 -10.32
N LYS A 245 12.77 -8.14 -10.31
CA LYS A 245 13.69 -7.11 -9.79
C LYS A 245 13.64 -5.85 -10.66
N PRO A 246 14.04 -4.68 -10.11
CA PRO A 246 14.24 -3.47 -10.91
C PRO A 246 15.09 -3.76 -12.16
N GLY A 247 14.57 -3.42 -13.35
CA GLY A 247 15.18 -3.76 -14.64
C GLY A 247 14.65 -5.04 -15.32
N GLY A 248 13.63 -5.70 -14.75
CA GLY A 248 12.72 -6.63 -15.45
C GLY A 248 13.25 -8.01 -15.83
N LYS A 249 14.56 -8.28 -15.71
CA LYS A 249 15.18 -9.53 -16.21
C LYS A 249 15.37 -10.65 -15.19
N LYS A 250 15.25 -10.36 -13.89
CA LYS A 250 15.53 -11.34 -12.82
C LYS A 250 14.33 -11.46 -11.89
N GLU A 251 14.06 -12.67 -11.43
CA GLU A 251 13.03 -12.94 -10.41
C GLU A 251 13.37 -12.24 -9.09
N SER A 252 12.34 -11.71 -8.41
CA SER A 252 12.42 -11.20 -7.05
C SER A 252 12.59 -12.34 -6.03
N ALA A 253 12.90 -12.02 -4.77
CA ALA A 253 12.92 -13.05 -3.74
C ALA A 253 11.50 -13.56 -3.42
N PHE A 254 10.48 -12.72 -3.57
CA PHE A 254 9.08 -13.15 -3.45
C PHE A 254 8.73 -14.20 -4.50
N ALA A 255 9.05 -13.98 -5.78
CA ALA A 255 8.78 -14.95 -6.84
C ALA A 255 9.48 -16.29 -6.57
N LYS A 256 10.76 -16.23 -6.16
CA LYS A 256 11.55 -17.41 -5.81
C LYS A 256 10.92 -18.16 -4.63
N ASN A 257 10.63 -17.47 -3.53
CA ASN A 257 10.03 -18.07 -2.33
C ASN A 257 8.62 -18.61 -2.60
N SER A 258 7.83 -17.91 -3.41
CA SER A 258 6.51 -18.34 -3.83
C SER A 258 6.59 -19.70 -4.55
N ARG A 259 7.46 -19.82 -5.56
CA ARG A 259 7.60 -21.05 -6.35
C ARG A 259 8.27 -22.19 -5.57
N GLU A 260 9.43 -21.92 -4.98
CA GLU A 260 10.31 -22.96 -4.43
C GLU A 260 9.95 -23.39 -3.01
N LYS A 261 9.27 -22.53 -2.25
CA LYS A 261 8.90 -22.81 -0.86
C LYS A 261 7.38 -22.92 -0.74
N LEU A 262 6.68 -21.80 -0.93
CA LEU A 262 5.28 -21.70 -0.57
C LEU A 262 4.37 -22.66 -1.36
N VAL A 263 4.42 -22.64 -2.69
CA VAL A 263 3.57 -23.52 -3.53
C VAL A 263 3.91 -24.99 -3.30
N SER A 264 5.19 -25.33 -3.16
CA SER A 264 5.62 -26.70 -2.85
C SER A 264 5.04 -27.16 -1.51
N GLN A 265 5.19 -26.37 -0.46
CA GLN A 265 4.70 -26.68 0.88
C GLN A 265 3.17 -26.72 0.95
N LEU A 266 2.47 -25.83 0.23
CA LEU A 266 1.02 -25.86 0.09
C LEU A 266 0.53 -27.15 -0.57
N ASN A 267 1.20 -27.59 -1.63
CA ASN A 267 0.87 -28.85 -2.30
C ASN A 267 1.11 -30.04 -1.37
N ASP A 268 2.25 -30.08 -0.67
CA ASP A 268 2.53 -31.13 0.31
C ASP A 268 1.51 -31.14 1.44
N PHE A 269 1.12 -29.97 1.95
CA PHE A 269 0.08 -29.82 2.96
C PHE A 269 -1.28 -30.35 2.46
N LYS A 270 -1.73 -29.95 1.27
CA LYS A 270 -2.99 -30.43 0.67
C LYS A 270 -2.99 -31.94 0.41
N HIS A 271 -1.83 -32.54 0.16
CA HIS A 271 -1.69 -33.99 -0.03
C HIS A 271 -1.32 -34.76 1.24
N HIS A 272 -1.38 -34.14 2.42
CA HIS A 272 -1.05 -34.75 3.71
C HIS A 272 0.39 -35.31 3.77
N ARG A 273 1.31 -34.73 3.01
CA ARG A 273 2.76 -35.03 2.98
C ARG A 273 3.58 -34.09 3.85
N GLY A 274 2.92 -33.21 4.61
CA GLY A 274 3.55 -32.26 5.53
C GLY A 274 4.16 -32.91 6.79
N PRO A 275 4.69 -32.10 7.71
CA PRO A 275 5.38 -32.56 8.91
C PRO A 275 4.48 -33.44 9.80
N SER A 276 4.99 -34.62 10.11
CA SER A 276 4.22 -35.72 10.71
C SER A 276 4.23 -35.68 12.24
N ASN A 277 5.34 -35.25 12.83
CA ASN A 277 5.56 -35.25 14.28
C ASN A 277 5.79 -33.84 14.85
N LYS A 278 5.74 -33.72 16.19
CA LYS A 278 5.84 -32.43 16.90
C LYS A 278 7.17 -31.71 16.65
N HIS A 279 8.27 -32.44 16.51
CA HIS A 279 9.59 -31.84 16.28
C HIS A 279 9.70 -31.26 14.87
N GLU A 280 9.30 -32.04 13.86
CA GLU A 280 9.20 -31.58 12.48
C GLU A 280 8.30 -30.35 12.38
N ARG A 281 7.09 -30.39 12.98
CA ARG A 281 6.16 -29.26 12.96
C ARG A 281 6.77 -27.99 13.55
N LYS A 282 7.55 -28.09 14.63
CA LYS A 282 8.24 -26.94 15.22
C LYS A 282 9.27 -26.35 14.25
N VAL A 283 10.08 -27.19 13.61
CA VAL A 283 11.11 -26.75 12.64
C VAL A 283 10.44 -26.12 11.42
N PHE A 284 9.51 -26.82 10.79
CA PHE A 284 8.79 -26.34 9.61
C PHE A 284 7.99 -25.08 9.88
N SER A 285 7.37 -24.93 11.06
CA SER A 285 6.65 -23.69 11.41
C SER A 285 7.60 -22.50 11.48
N LYS A 286 8.82 -22.70 12.03
CA LYS A 286 9.82 -21.62 12.11
C LYS A 286 10.32 -21.23 10.72
N GLU A 287 10.69 -22.21 9.91
CA GLU A 287 11.12 -21.97 8.52
C GLU A 287 10.02 -21.26 7.72
N GLN A 288 8.77 -21.66 7.94
CA GLN A 288 7.63 -21.04 7.27
C GLN A 288 7.40 -19.59 7.71
N THR A 289 7.57 -19.27 9.00
CA THR A 289 7.53 -17.89 9.47
C THR A 289 8.56 -17.03 8.72
N GLU A 290 9.81 -17.50 8.63
CA GLU A 290 10.88 -16.77 7.95
C GLU A 290 10.56 -16.55 6.46
N VAL A 291 9.98 -17.56 5.78
CA VAL A 291 9.52 -17.43 4.39
C VAL A 291 8.40 -16.39 4.26
N LEU A 292 7.38 -16.46 5.12
CA LEU A 292 6.24 -15.54 5.08
C LEU A 292 6.66 -14.10 5.39
N GLU A 293 7.48 -13.86 6.41
CA GLU A 293 8.00 -12.54 6.76
C GLU A 293 8.86 -11.93 5.65
N ALA A 294 9.69 -12.76 4.99
CA ALA A 294 10.46 -12.34 3.83
C ALA A 294 9.56 -11.95 2.65
N MET A 295 8.49 -12.71 2.39
CA MET A 295 7.51 -12.39 1.37
C MET A 295 6.72 -11.12 1.72
N LEU A 296 6.31 -10.94 2.97
CA LEU A 296 5.59 -9.76 3.43
C LEU A 296 6.41 -8.49 3.25
N SER A 297 7.70 -8.54 3.60
CA SER A 297 8.63 -7.43 3.37
C SER A 297 8.73 -7.03 1.89
N HIS A 298 8.56 -7.97 0.94
CA HIS A 298 8.61 -7.68 -0.50
C HIS A 298 7.34 -7.02 -1.03
N VAL A 299 6.22 -7.19 -0.33
CA VAL A 299 4.93 -6.60 -0.70
C VAL A 299 4.59 -5.39 0.17
N GLU A 300 5.55 -4.84 0.93
CA GLU A 300 5.34 -3.68 1.81
C GLU A 300 4.83 -2.44 1.06
N PHE A 301 5.07 -2.32 -0.24
CA PHE A 301 4.48 -1.25 -1.06
C PHE A 301 2.93 -1.25 -1.02
N CYS A 302 2.31 -2.38 -0.67
CA CYS A 302 0.88 -2.49 -0.41
C CYS A 302 0.42 -1.74 0.86
N THR A 303 1.29 -1.01 1.53
CA THR A 303 0.91 -0.09 2.61
C THR A 303 0.70 1.34 2.10
N LYS A 304 1.09 1.63 0.84
CA LYS A 304 0.99 2.96 0.21
C LYS A 304 -0.37 3.25 -0.43
N TRP A 305 -1.15 2.20 -0.67
CA TRP A 305 -2.49 2.30 -1.25
C TRP A 305 -3.56 2.12 -0.16
N ASP A 306 -4.73 2.67 -0.39
CA ASP A 306 -5.86 2.52 0.52
C ASP A 306 -6.84 1.49 -0.04
N LEU A 307 -7.06 0.39 0.68
CA LEU A 307 -8.18 -0.51 0.41
C LEU A 307 -9.43 0.10 1.06
N MET A 308 -10.41 0.46 0.25
CA MET A 308 -11.60 1.20 0.66
C MET A 308 -12.87 0.41 0.39
N ARG A 309 -13.85 0.50 1.29
CA ARG A 309 -15.25 0.12 1.05
C ARG A 309 -16.06 1.39 0.85
N ILE A 310 -16.82 1.49 -0.23
CA ILE A 310 -17.80 2.56 -0.41
C ILE A 310 -19.06 2.22 0.40
N GLU A 311 -19.40 3.03 1.39
CA GLU A 311 -20.57 2.82 2.27
C GLU A 311 -21.78 3.62 1.80
N GLU A 312 -21.55 4.89 1.49
CA GLU A 312 -22.61 5.82 1.06
C GLU A 312 -22.12 6.70 -0.09
N ILE A 313 -23.08 7.10 -0.92
CA ILE A 313 -22.88 7.99 -2.06
C ILE A 313 -23.98 9.05 -1.94
N ASP A 314 -23.57 10.29 -1.77
CA ASP A 314 -24.44 11.46 -1.80
C ASP A 314 -24.13 12.31 -3.03
N LYS A 315 -25.15 12.98 -3.55
CA LYS A 315 -25.02 13.91 -4.66
C LYS A 315 -25.37 15.31 -4.18
N GLY A 316 -24.35 16.15 -4.03
CA GLY A 316 -24.53 17.56 -3.71
C GLY A 316 -25.42 18.24 -4.76
N TRP A 317 -26.47 18.92 -4.30
CA TRP A 317 -27.45 19.60 -5.18
C TRP A 317 -26.86 20.68 -6.11
N ARG A 318 -25.65 21.17 -5.81
CA ARG A 318 -24.93 22.23 -6.54
C ARG A 318 -23.59 21.79 -7.13
N SER A 319 -23.19 20.54 -6.91
CA SER A 319 -21.91 20.02 -7.38
C SER A 319 -22.15 18.90 -8.39
N ASP A 320 -21.30 18.86 -9.42
CA ASP A 320 -21.24 17.70 -10.32
C ASP A 320 -20.44 16.54 -9.70
N GLU A 321 -19.78 16.77 -8.56
CA GLU A 321 -19.07 15.75 -7.80
C GLU A 321 -20.01 14.97 -6.88
N LEU A 322 -19.72 13.68 -6.71
CA LEU A 322 -20.37 12.79 -5.76
C LEU A 322 -19.55 12.79 -4.47
N GLU A 323 -20.23 12.91 -3.34
CA GLU A 323 -19.64 12.76 -2.02
C GLU A 323 -19.72 11.28 -1.60
N TYR A 324 -18.58 10.74 -1.18
CA TYR A 324 -18.44 9.35 -0.78
C TYR A 324 -18.09 9.27 0.70
N SER A 325 -18.84 8.45 1.44
CA SER A 325 -18.42 7.96 2.77
C SER A 325 -17.81 6.58 2.60
N VAL A 326 -16.59 6.40 3.12
CA VAL A 326 -15.82 5.17 2.94
C VAL A 326 -15.20 4.69 4.24
N SER A 327 -15.05 3.36 4.35
CA SER A 327 -14.24 2.72 5.38
C SER A 327 -12.88 2.32 4.82
N LEU A 328 -11.79 2.60 5.55
CA LEU A 328 -10.43 2.16 5.24
C LEU A 328 -10.13 0.78 5.84
N LEU A 329 -9.99 -0.21 4.98
CA LEU A 329 -9.76 -1.61 5.34
C LEU A 329 -8.27 -1.86 5.56
N LYS A 330 -7.76 -1.32 6.68
CA LYS A 330 -6.35 -1.36 7.06
C LYS A 330 -6.15 -1.96 8.45
N GLY A 331 -5.10 -2.75 8.61
CA GLY A 331 -4.75 -3.39 9.88
C GLY A 331 -5.56 -4.64 10.20
N ASP A 332 -5.33 -5.23 11.38
CA ASP A 332 -5.87 -6.55 11.77
C ASP A 332 -7.20 -6.50 12.55
N HIS A 333 -7.82 -5.31 12.64
CA HIS A 333 -9.03 -5.07 13.41
C HIS A 333 -10.17 -4.59 12.51
N PRO A 334 -11.41 -5.11 12.68
CA PRO A 334 -12.56 -4.71 11.85
C PRO A 334 -13.16 -3.34 12.25
N ALA A 335 -12.42 -2.50 12.98
CA ALA A 335 -12.85 -1.15 13.35
C ALA A 335 -12.14 -0.18 12.42
N PHE A 336 -12.72 0.01 11.24
CA PHE A 336 -12.11 0.76 10.15
C PHE A 336 -12.24 2.26 10.38
N GLU A 337 -11.20 3.00 9.99
CA GLU A 337 -11.26 4.45 9.92
C GLU A 337 -12.27 4.86 8.84
N GLN A 338 -13.18 5.76 9.19
CA GLN A 338 -14.14 6.32 8.25
C GLN A 338 -13.60 7.63 7.69
N MET A 339 -13.72 7.80 6.37
CA MET A 339 -13.31 9.01 5.67
C MET A 339 -14.40 9.45 4.70
N GLN A 340 -14.36 10.73 4.34
CA GLN A 340 -15.19 11.30 3.30
C GLN A 340 -14.33 11.96 2.22
N PHE A 341 -14.73 11.82 0.97
CA PHE A 341 -14.12 12.56 -0.13
C PHE A 341 -15.13 12.82 -1.25
N ALA A 342 -14.88 13.87 -2.03
CA ALA A 342 -15.61 14.15 -3.25
C ALA A 342 -14.86 13.61 -4.46
N SER A 343 -15.59 13.06 -5.44
CA SER A 343 -15.01 12.65 -6.73
C SER A 343 -16.03 12.78 -7.84
N SER A 344 -15.57 13.10 -9.04
CA SER A 344 -16.35 13.02 -10.27
C SER A 344 -16.45 11.60 -10.84
N ARG A 345 -15.63 10.66 -10.34
CA ARG A 345 -15.70 9.25 -10.79
C ARG A 345 -16.91 8.58 -10.17
N ASN A 346 -17.65 7.84 -10.98
CA ASN A 346 -18.81 7.09 -10.52
C ASN A 346 -18.38 5.76 -9.88
N LEU A 347 -18.18 5.76 -8.56
CA LEU A 347 -17.91 4.56 -7.77
C LEU A 347 -19.20 3.90 -7.31
N SER A 348 -19.18 2.58 -7.14
CA SER A 348 -20.34 1.79 -6.75
C SER A 348 -20.37 1.51 -5.24
N LYS A 349 -21.54 1.67 -4.63
CA LYS A 349 -21.79 1.34 -3.23
C LYS A 349 -21.54 -0.16 -2.95
N ASP A 350 -21.06 -0.47 -1.75
CA ASP A 350 -20.75 -1.82 -1.26
C ASP A 350 -19.71 -2.57 -2.10
N LYS A 351 -18.92 -1.85 -2.89
CA LYS A 351 -17.77 -2.40 -3.63
C LYS A 351 -16.47 -1.99 -2.97
N LEU A 352 -15.47 -2.84 -3.17
CA LEU A 352 -14.10 -2.63 -2.70
C LEU A 352 -13.27 -1.99 -3.80
N TYR A 353 -12.55 -0.94 -3.42
CA TYR A 353 -11.66 -0.22 -4.30
C TYR A 353 -10.27 -0.14 -3.69
N ILE A 354 -9.28 -0.12 -4.54
CA ILE A 354 -7.95 0.34 -4.18
C ILE A 354 -7.82 1.77 -4.68
N LYS A 355 -7.47 2.69 -3.79
CA LYS A 355 -7.11 4.06 -4.14
C LYS A 355 -5.59 4.22 -4.12
N CYS A 356 -5.04 4.74 -5.21
CA CYS A 356 -3.62 5.07 -5.32
C CYS A 356 -3.51 6.41 -6.06
N GLY A 357 -3.12 7.47 -5.35
CA GLY A 357 -3.22 8.83 -5.88
C GLY A 357 -4.67 9.18 -6.24
N ASP A 358 -4.89 9.58 -7.49
CA ASP A 358 -6.21 9.93 -8.03
C ASP A 358 -6.94 8.75 -8.70
N ASP A 359 -6.29 7.59 -8.76
CA ASP A 359 -6.84 6.39 -9.38
C ASP A 359 -7.61 5.51 -8.39
N PHE A 360 -8.72 4.97 -8.90
CA PHE A 360 -9.59 4.02 -8.21
C PHE A 360 -9.67 2.73 -9.03
N ILE A 361 -9.27 1.62 -8.42
CA ILE A 361 -9.28 0.29 -9.04
C ILE A 361 -10.36 -0.52 -8.35
N CYS A 362 -11.43 -0.83 -9.08
CA CYS A 362 -12.49 -1.72 -8.60
C CYS A 362 -11.95 -3.15 -8.49
N LEU A 363 -12.12 -3.77 -7.32
CA LEU A 363 -11.71 -5.17 -7.12
C LEU A 363 -12.83 -6.17 -7.45
N TYR A 364 -14.05 -5.67 -7.62
CA TYR A 364 -15.18 -6.49 -8.06
C TYR A 364 -15.00 -6.88 -9.54
N PRO A 365 -15.29 -8.13 -9.94
CA PRO A 365 -15.89 -9.21 -9.14
C PRO A 365 -14.90 -10.17 -8.46
N LEU A 366 -13.58 -9.98 -8.64
CA LEU A 366 -12.57 -10.91 -8.15
C LEU A 366 -12.44 -10.92 -6.62
N ILE A 367 -12.63 -9.76 -5.98
CA ILE A 367 -12.70 -9.62 -4.53
C ILE A 367 -14.00 -8.89 -4.18
N SER A 368 -14.81 -9.51 -3.34
CA SER A 368 -16.16 -9.05 -3.02
C SER A 368 -16.42 -9.05 -1.53
N LEU A 369 -17.10 -8.03 -1.03
CA LEU A 369 -17.62 -7.99 0.33
C LEU A 369 -19.05 -8.57 0.32
N LEU A 370 -19.28 -9.65 1.07
CA LEU A 370 -20.57 -10.34 1.09
C LEU A 370 -20.93 -10.76 2.51
N TYR A 371 -22.23 -10.85 2.79
CA TYR A 371 -22.72 -11.40 4.05
C TYR A 371 -22.54 -12.93 4.09
N ASN A 372 -21.81 -13.42 5.09
CA ASN A 372 -21.58 -14.83 5.30
C ASN A 372 -22.62 -15.40 6.28
N THR A 373 -23.49 -16.29 5.81
CA THR A 373 -24.52 -16.91 6.65
C THR A 373 -23.95 -17.83 7.74
N ASN A 374 -22.75 -18.40 7.52
CA ASN A 374 -22.11 -19.31 8.47
C ASN A 374 -21.55 -18.55 9.69
N THR A 375 -20.96 -17.38 9.45
CA THR A 375 -20.34 -16.54 10.50
C THR A 375 -21.22 -15.37 10.93
N ARG A 376 -22.34 -15.13 10.22
CA ARG A 376 -23.34 -14.07 10.46
C ARG A 376 -22.77 -12.66 10.43
N ARG A 377 -21.77 -12.43 9.58
CA ARG A 377 -21.11 -11.12 9.41
C ARG A 377 -20.71 -10.92 7.95
N GLU A 378 -20.46 -9.67 7.58
CA GLU A 378 -19.85 -9.36 6.30
C GLU A 378 -18.37 -9.79 6.30
N GLU A 379 -17.94 -10.40 5.21
CA GLU A 379 -16.59 -10.93 5.02
C GLU A 379 -16.14 -10.65 3.59
N ILE A 380 -14.83 -10.62 3.38
CA ILE A 380 -14.23 -10.41 2.08
C ILE A 380 -13.93 -11.76 1.47
N PHE A 381 -14.38 -11.93 0.23
CA PHE A 381 -14.31 -13.17 -0.50
C PHE A 381 -13.51 -13.04 -1.77
N THR A 382 -12.87 -14.13 -2.16
CA THR A 382 -12.26 -14.35 -3.47
C THR A 382 -12.89 -15.56 -4.16
N ILE A 383 -12.83 -15.61 -5.49
CA ILE A 383 -13.34 -16.75 -6.26
C ILE A 383 -12.40 -17.95 -6.07
N ASP A 384 -12.96 -19.12 -5.76
CA ASP A 384 -12.21 -20.37 -5.57
C ASP A 384 -12.44 -21.34 -6.74
N LYS A 385 -13.70 -21.63 -7.06
CA LYS A 385 -14.06 -22.55 -8.15
C LYS A 385 -15.43 -22.31 -8.75
N ALA A 386 -15.62 -22.73 -9.98
CA ALA A 386 -16.94 -22.81 -10.60
C ALA A 386 -17.73 -24.04 -10.13
N THR A 387 -19.05 -23.87 -10.06
CA THR A 387 -20.02 -24.97 -10.04
C THR A 387 -20.84 -24.95 -11.34
N LYS A 388 -21.91 -25.74 -11.41
CA LYS A 388 -22.79 -25.76 -12.60
C LYS A 388 -23.37 -24.38 -12.91
N ASN A 389 -23.85 -23.64 -11.90
CA ASN A 389 -24.58 -22.37 -12.05
C ASN A 389 -24.10 -21.24 -11.11
N SER A 390 -23.09 -21.48 -10.27
CA SER A 390 -22.59 -20.51 -9.29
C SER A 390 -21.07 -20.53 -9.25
N TYR A 391 -20.48 -19.61 -8.50
CA TYR A 391 -19.10 -19.69 -8.02
C TYR A 391 -19.08 -20.00 -6.53
N VAL A 392 -18.17 -20.87 -6.12
CA VAL A 392 -17.79 -21.03 -4.73
C VAL A 392 -16.75 -19.97 -4.42
N LEU A 393 -17.00 -19.20 -3.39
CA LEU A 393 -16.16 -18.14 -2.90
C LEU A 393 -15.53 -18.56 -1.58
N LYS A 394 -14.30 -18.11 -1.32
CA LYS A 394 -13.57 -18.39 -0.09
C LYS A 394 -13.29 -17.10 0.67
N SER A 395 -13.63 -17.10 1.96
CA SER A 395 -13.43 -15.95 2.84
C SER A 395 -11.96 -15.76 3.22
N PHE A 396 -11.49 -14.51 3.23
CA PHE A 396 -10.18 -14.13 3.76
C PHE A 396 -10.17 -14.18 5.30
N GLU A 397 -11.28 -13.86 5.95
CA GLU A 397 -11.35 -13.79 7.42
C GLU A 397 -11.57 -15.17 8.05
N SER A 398 -12.63 -15.87 7.65
CA SER A 398 -13.04 -17.12 8.29
C SER A 398 -12.46 -18.37 7.61
N GLY A 399 -12.04 -18.24 6.34
CA GLY A 399 -11.68 -19.37 5.51
C GLY A 399 -12.86 -20.27 5.13
N THR A 400 -14.09 -19.89 5.48
CA THR A 400 -15.30 -20.60 5.06
C THR A 400 -15.63 -20.31 3.61
N SER A 401 -16.48 -21.15 3.02
CA SER A 401 -16.91 -21.01 1.63
C SER A 401 -18.42 -20.79 1.52
N ILE A 402 -18.81 -19.98 0.55
CA ILE A 402 -20.21 -19.73 0.18
C ILE A 402 -20.38 -19.90 -1.33
N GLU A 403 -21.60 -20.19 -1.78
CA GLU A 403 -21.94 -20.18 -3.21
C GLU A 403 -22.65 -18.88 -3.58
N ASN A 404 -22.27 -18.28 -4.71
CA ASN A 404 -22.92 -17.09 -5.23
C ASN A 404 -23.13 -17.21 -6.75
N SER A 405 -24.39 -17.12 -7.19
CA SER A 405 -24.75 -17.21 -8.60
C SER A 405 -24.67 -15.87 -9.34
N GLU A 406 -24.95 -14.76 -8.66
CA GLU A 406 -24.86 -13.40 -9.21
C GLU A 406 -23.40 -13.02 -9.51
N LEU A 407 -22.45 -13.43 -8.66
CA LEU A 407 -21.04 -13.17 -8.91
C LEU A 407 -20.55 -13.82 -10.21
N ARG A 408 -21.13 -14.97 -10.59
CA ARG A 408 -20.79 -15.61 -11.85
C ARG A 408 -21.26 -14.80 -13.04
N SER A 409 -22.52 -14.32 -13.05
CA SER A 409 -22.99 -13.45 -14.13
C SER A 409 -22.17 -12.18 -14.23
N ASP A 410 -21.81 -11.60 -13.09
CA ASP A 410 -21.06 -10.36 -13.04
C ASP A 410 -19.60 -10.54 -13.47
N PHE A 411 -18.98 -11.68 -13.17
CA PHE A 411 -17.65 -12.03 -13.68
C PHE A 411 -17.64 -12.21 -15.19
N GLU A 412 -18.61 -12.93 -15.77
CA GLU A 412 -18.67 -13.07 -17.23
C GLU A 412 -18.94 -11.73 -17.90
N TYR A 413 -19.85 -10.91 -17.36
CA TYR A 413 -20.10 -9.55 -17.85
C TYR A 413 -18.82 -8.70 -17.79
N TRP A 414 -18.16 -8.67 -16.64
CA TRP A 414 -16.92 -7.91 -16.44
C TRP A 414 -15.83 -8.36 -17.39
N LYS A 415 -15.66 -9.67 -17.59
CA LYS A 415 -14.68 -10.24 -18.52
C LYS A 415 -14.95 -9.80 -19.96
N GLU A 416 -16.19 -9.91 -20.43
CA GLU A 416 -16.57 -9.51 -21.80
C GLU A 416 -16.34 -8.02 -22.07
N HIS A 417 -16.64 -7.16 -21.09
CA HIS A 417 -16.49 -5.71 -21.22
C HIS A 417 -15.05 -5.24 -20.98
N SER A 418 -14.24 -6.01 -20.26
CA SER A 418 -12.81 -5.73 -20.07
C SER A 418 -11.97 -6.02 -21.32
N THR A 419 -12.49 -6.83 -22.24
CA THR A 419 -11.79 -7.21 -23.49
C THR A 419 -12.28 -6.47 -24.74
N ASN A 420 -13.41 -5.75 -24.64
CA ASN A 420 -13.96 -4.95 -25.73
C ASN A 420 -13.65 -3.47 -25.47
N GLU A 421 -13.10 -2.76 -26.47
CA GLU A 421 -12.51 -1.41 -26.45
C GLU A 421 -13.39 -0.23 -25.98
N SER A 422 -14.41 -0.43 -25.15
CA SER A 422 -15.31 0.67 -24.79
C SER A 422 -15.98 0.49 -23.43
N GLY A 423 -15.37 1.10 -22.41
CA GLY A 423 -16.10 1.67 -21.27
C GLY A 423 -15.86 1.02 -19.90
N LEU A 424 -14.82 1.49 -19.20
CA LEU A 424 -14.79 1.56 -17.73
C LEU A 424 -14.15 2.86 -17.26
#